data_AF-A0A3N5VKI1-F1
#
_entry.id   AF-A0A3N5VKI1-F1
#
_cell.length_a   1.000
_cell.length_b   1.000
_cell.length_c   1.000
_cell.angle_alpha   90.00
_cell.angle_beta   90.00
_cell.angle_gamma   90.00
#
_symmetry.space_group_name_H-M   'P 1'
#
loop_
_entity.id
_entity.type
_entity.pdbx_description
1 polymer ?
#
loop_
_entity_poly.entity_id
_entity_poly.type
_entity_poly.pdbx_seq_one_letter_code
_entity_poly.pdbx_strand_id
1 'polypeptide(L)'
;MKVKEPIGNSLTTDVKALKIMADRMAHDSVQDACRAYKQMKDYKEAVEADLKLLTAAIDKAKQETIPTMFKENGITSIAVDGYRYVISETVRASIPPASKEQAYEWLRENELEKLIIETVNSSTLAAEARRMIEAGKELDPDLFNVYILPNTSVTKVS
;
A
#
# COMPACT_ATOMS: atom_id res chain seq x y z
N MET A 1 -36.38 12.22 5.11
CA MET A 1 -34.91 12.23 5.01
C MET A 1 -34.49 10.98 4.24
N LYS A 2 -34.11 11.10 2.97
CA LYS A 2 -33.64 9.94 2.19
C LYS A 2 -32.26 9.57 2.72
N VAL A 3 -32.13 8.41 3.35
CA VAL A 3 -30.84 7.83 3.72
C VAL A 3 -30.10 7.59 2.40
N LYS A 4 -29.08 8.41 2.10
CA LYS A 4 -28.15 8.11 1.01
C LYS A 4 -27.54 6.76 1.34
N GLU A 5 -27.70 5.80 0.43
CA GLU A 5 -27.03 4.50 0.56
C GLU A 5 -25.53 4.72 0.81
N PRO A 6 -24.91 3.93 1.70
CA PRO A 6 -23.48 4.07 1.97
C PRO A 6 -22.71 3.85 0.68
N ILE A 7 -21.87 4.82 0.32
CA ILE A 7 -21.02 4.83 -0.89
C ILE A 7 -20.25 3.49 -1.06
N GLY A 8 -19.91 2.83 0.05
CA GLY A 8 -19.20 1.55 0.06
C GLY A 8 -19.95 0.36 -0.54
N ASN A 9 -21.29 0.39 -0.66
CA ASN A 9 -22.05 -0.77 -1.15
C ASN A 9 -21.93 -0.95 -2.68
N SER A 10 -21.79 0.15 -3.44
CA SER A 10 -21.60 0.12 -4.90
C SER A 10 -20.21 -0.40 -5.27
N LEU A 11 -19.14 0.17 -4.68
CA LEU A 11 -17.75 -0.23 -4.93
C LEU A 11 -17.50 -1.70 -4.61
N THR A 12 -18.08 -2.21 -3.52
CA THR A 12 -17.95 -3.63 -3.14
C THR A 12 -18.60 -4.56 -4.15
N THR A 13 -19.68 -4.12 -4.79
CA THR A 13 -20.39 -4.87 -5.82
C THR A 13 -19.58 -4.91 -7.11
N ASP A 14 -18.98 -3.78 -7.52
CA ASP A 14 -18.17 -3.67 -8.72
C ASP A 14 -16.86 -4.49 -8.63
N VAL A 15 -16.18 -4.46 -7.48
CA VAL A 15 -14.96 -5.27 -7.25
C VAL A 15 -15.27 -6.76 -7.23
N LYS A 16 -16.40 -7.18 -6.65
CA LYS A 16 -16.83 -8.59 -6.70
C LYS A 16 -17.18 -9.02 -8.13
N ALA A 17 -17.85 -8.17 -8.90
CA ALA A 17 -18.16 -8.45 -10.30
C ALA A 17 -16.88 -8.62 -11.14
N LEU A 18 -15.88 -7.76 -10.94
CA LEU A 18 -14.58 -7.86 -11.63
C LEU A 18 -13.79 -9.11 -11.22
N LYS A 19 -13.82 -9.48 -9.93
CA LYS A 19 -13.21 -10.73 -9.48
C LYS A 19 -13.89 -11.96 -10.08
N ILE A 20 -15.22 -11.97 -10.13
CA ILE A 20 -15.99 -13.04 -10.78
C ILE A 20 -15.69 -13.08 -12.29
N MET A 21 -15.53 -11.93 -12.95
CA MET A 21 -15.11 -11.87 -14.36
C MET A 21 -13.70 -12.43 -14.55
N ALA A 22 -12.75 -12.10 -13.66
CA ALA A 22 -11.39 -12.64 -13.69
C ALA A 22 -11.35 -14.16 -13.45
N ASP A 23 -12.11 -14.66 -12.49
CA ASP A 23 -12.21 -16.09 -12.16
C ASP A 23 -12.91 -16.90 -13.28
N ARG A 24 -13.75 -16.23 -14.09
CA ARG A 24 -14.45 -16.81 -15.25
C ARG A 24 -13.74 -16.59 -16.58
N MET A 25 -12.48 -16.16 -16.58
CA MET A 25 -11.66 -15.99 -17.79
C MET A 25 -11.33 -17.36 -18.44
N ALA A 26 -12.37 -18.07 -18.91
CA ALA A 26 -12.29 -18.99 -20.02
C ALA A 26 -12.53 -18.13 -21.27
N HIS A 27 -11.44 -17.74 -21.93
CA HIS A 27 -11.53 -16.89 -23.11
C HIS A 27 -11.46 -17.72 -24.37
N ASP A 28 -12.41 -17.50 -25.27
CA ASP A 28 -12.45 -18.11 -26.59
C ASP A 28 -11.24 -17.67 -27.47
N SER A 29 -10.51 -16.61 -27.08
CA SER A 29 -9.26 -16.18 -27.72
C SER A 29 -8.30 -15.39 -26.79
N VAL A 30 -7.00 -15.40 -27.12
CA VAL A 30 -5.94 -14.62 -26.42
C VAL A 30 -6.20 -13.10 -26.51
N GLN A 31 -6.81 -12.65 -27.61
CA GLN A 31 -7.14 -11.24 -27.82
C GLN A 31 -8.21 -10.75 -26.82
N ASP A 32 -9.20 -11.59 -26.50
CA ASP A 32 -10.20 -11.28 -25.49
C ASP A 32 -9.59 -11.21 -24.09
N ALA A 33 -8.66 -12.13 -23.78
CA ALA A 33 -7.88 -12.11 -22.54
C ALA A 33 -7.13 -10.79 -22.36
N CYS A 34 -6.42 -10.34 -23.40
CA CYS A 34 -5.67 -9.09 -23.37
C CYS A 34 -6.58 -7.86 -23.20
N ARG A 35 -7.75 -7.85 -23.86
CA ARG A 35 -8.73 -6.75 -23.71
C ARG A 35 -9.30 -6.69 -22.29
N ALA A 36 -9.71 -7.82 -21.74
CA ALA A 36 -10.24 -7.91 -20.38
C ALA A 36 -9.18 -7.47 -19.36
N TYR A 37 -7.94 -7.95 -19.51
CA TYR A 37 -6.80 -7.52 -18.69
C TYR A 37 -6.59 -6.00 -18.72
N LYS A 38 -6.63 -5.39 -19.90
CA LYS A 38 -6.47 -3.94 -20.04
C LYS A 38 -7.59 -3.16 -19.34
N GLN A 39 -8.84 -3.58 -19.51
CA GLN A 39 -9.99 -2.93 -18.84
C GLN A 39 -9.88 -3.01 -17.32
N MET A 40 -9.47 -4.17 -16.78
CA MET A 40 -9.24 -4.33 -15.34
C MET A 40 -8.11 -3.41 -14.84
N LYS A 41 -7.02 -3.27 -15.61
CA LYS A 41 -5.92 -2.34 -15.28
C LYS A 41 -6.40 -0.89 -15.24
N ASP A 42 -7.22 -0.48 -16.21
CA ASP A 42 -7.75 0.90 -16.28
C ASP A 42 -8.72 1.19 -15.13
N TYR A 43 -9.58 0.23 -14.79
CA TYR A 43 -10.46 0.35 -13.63
C TYR A 43 -9.67 0.43 -12.31
N LYS A 44 -8.63 -0.40 -12.16
CA LYS A 44 -7.72 -0.32 -11.00
C LYS A 44 -7.10 1.08 -10.89
N GLU A 45 -6.60 1.64 -11.98
CA GLU A 45 -6.00 2.98 -11.98
C GLU A 45 -7.02 4.05 -11.57
N ALA A 46 -8.26 3.97 -12.04
CA ALA A 46 -9.33 4.88 -11.64
C ALA A 46 -9.66 4.76 -10.14
N VAL A 47 -9.82 3.54 -9.62
CA VAL A 47 -10.09 3.30 -8.19
C VAL A 47 -8.92 3.73 -7.31
N GLU A 48 -7.68 3.53 -7.73
CA GLU A 48 -6.50 4.01 -7.01
C GLU A 48 -6.45 5.54 -6.93
N ALA A 49 -6.89 6.24 -7.97
CA ALA A 49 -7.02 7.70 -7.96
C ALA A 49 -8.08 8.17 -6.94
N ASP A 50 -9.24 7.55 -6.93
CA ASP A 50 -10.32 7.86 -5.98
C ASP A 50 -9.91 7.52 -4.54
N LEU A 51 -9.26 6.38 -4.33
CA LEU A 51 -8.73 5.96 -3.03
C LEU A 51 -7.73 6.97 -2.48
N LYS A 52 -6.86 7.52 -3.34
CA LYS A 52 -5.90 8.56 -2.95
C LYS A 52 -6.62 9.82 -2.44
N LEU A 53 -7.67 10.26 -3.13
CA LEU A 53 -8.44 11.43 -2.72
C LEU A 53 -9.19 11.18 -1.41
N LEU A 54 -9.84 10.02 -1.27
CA LEU A 54 -10.54 9.63 -0.06
C LEU A 54 -9.58 9.54 1.14
N THR A 55 -8.41 8.94 0.94
CA THR A 55 -7.37 8.83 1.98
C THR A 55 -6.92 10.22 2.43
N ALA A 56 -6.66 11.14 1.49
CA ALA A 56 -6.28 12.51 1.83
C ALA A 56 -7.37 13.25 2.63
N ALA A 57 -8.65 13.05 2.28
CA ALA A 57 -9.77 13.64 3.01
C ALA A 57 -9.88 13.08 4.44
N ILE A 58 -9.73 11.76 4.60
CA ILE A 58 -9.74 11.09 5.91
C ILE A 58 -8.55 11.57 6.76
N ASP A 59 -7.36 11.63 6.18
CA ASP A 59 -6.16 12.10 6.88
C ASP A 59 -6.30 13.55 7.36
N LYS A 60 -6.85 14.43 6.52
CA LYS A 60 -7.15 15.80 6.92
C LYS A 60 -8.13 15.85 8.08
N ALA A 61 -9.23 15.09 8.01
CA ALA A 61 -10.21 15.04 9.09
C ALA A 61 -9.57 14.53 10.39
N LYS A 62 -8.79 13.44 10.31
CA LYS A 62 -8.16 12.78 11.46
C LYS A 62 -7.04 13.60 12.11
N GLN A 63 -6.21 14.27 11.31
CA GLN A 63 -4.98 14.91 11.79
C GLN A 63 -5.15 16.40 12.08
N GLU A 64 -6.15 17.04 11.47
CA GLU A 64 -6.36 18.50 11.57
C GLU A 64 -7.75 18.82 12.11
N THR A 65 -8.82 18.46 11.38
CA THR A 65 -10.17 18.95 11.68
C THR A 65 -10.69 18.45 13.03
N ILE A 66 -10.66 17.13 13.28
CA ILE A 66 -11.16 16.54 14.53
C ILE A 66 -10.30 16.98 15.72
N PRO A 67 -8.94 16.93 15.67
CA PRO A 67 -8.09 17.48 16.73
C PRO A 67 -8.33 18.94 17.08
N THR A 68 -8.49 19.81 16.08
CA THR A 68 -8.80 21.22 16.32
C THR A 68 -10.13 21.37 17.03
N MET A 69 -11.19 20.69 16.56
CA MET A 69 -12.51 20.76 17.19
C MET A 69 -12.48 20.28 18.65
N PHE A 70 -11.78 19.19 18.94
CA PHE A 70 -11.66 18.69 20.31
C PHE A 70 -10.92 19.68 21.21
N LYS A 71 -9.83 20.27 20.71
CA LYS A 71 -9.05 21.28 21.43
C LYS A 71 -9.88 22.54 21.71
N GLU A 72 -10.60 23.06 20.72
CA GLU A 72 -11.45 24.25 20.85
C GLU A 72 -12.60 24.06 21.83
N ASN A 73 -13.13 22.84 21.90
CA ASN A 73 -14.22 22.49 22.82
C ASN A 73 -13.73 21.96 24.17
N GLY A 74 -12.41 21.88 24.39
CA GLY A 74 -11.82 21.37 25.64
C GLY A 74 -12.14 19.91 25.95
N ILE A 75 -12.45 19.10 24.93
CA ILE A 75 -12.79 17.68 25.06
C ILE A 75 -11.66 16.79 24.57
N THR A 76 -11.43 15.67 25.25
CA THR A 76 -10.40 14.69 24.88
C THR A 76 -11.00 13.37 24.39
N SER A 77 -12.30 13.15 24.64
CA SER A 77 -13.05 12.02 24.12
C SER A 77 -14.54 12.34 23.96
N ILE A 78 -15.21 11.65 23.03
CA ILE A 78 -16.66 11.70 22.81
C ILE A 78 -17.16 10.35 22.32
N ALA A 79 -18.41 10.01 22.65
CA ALA A 79 -19.10 8.85 22.09
C ALA A 79 -20.21 9.33 21.15
N VAL A 80 -20.21 8.85 19.90
CA VAL A 80 -21.18 9.20 18.85
C VAL A 80 -21.54 7.93 18.10
N ASP A 81 -22.84 7.65 17.91
CA ASP A 81 -23.35 6.51 17.13
C ASP A 81 -22.78 5.14 17.53
N GLY A 82 -22.49 4.94 18.83
CA GLY A 82 -21.91 3.69 19.34
C GLY A 82 -20.39 3.58 19.21
N TYR A 83 -19.72 4.60 18.67
CA TYR A 83 -18.26 4.67 18.54
C TYR A 83 -17.67 5.69 19.53
N ARG A 84 -16.54 5.33 20.15
CA ARG A 84 -15.77 6.25 20.99
C ARG A 84 -14.60 6.82 20.19
N TYR A 85 -14.50 8.13 20.18
CA TYR A 85 -13.39 8.88 19.59
C TYR A 85 -12.55 9.46 20.71
N VAL A 86 -11.23 9.23 20.66
CA VAL A 86 -10.25 9.73 21.62
C VAL A 86 -9.11 10.35 20.84
N ILE A 87 -8.59 11.48 21.34
CA ILE A 87 -7.42 12.12 20.74
C ILE A 87 -6.18 11.77 21.53
N SER A 88 -5.16 11.33 20.80
CA SER A 88 -3.85 11.01 21.31
C SER A 88 -2.78 11.68 20.45
N GLU A 89 -1.77 12.25 21.10
CA GLU A 89 -0.58 12.73 20.41
C GLU A 89 0.31 11.54 20.03
N THR A 90 0.86 11.55 18.82
CA THR A 90 1.79 10.52 18.35
C THR A 90 3.05 11.19 17.87
N VAL A 91 4.19 10.81 18.44
CA VAL A 91 5.51 11.25 17.97
C VAL A 91 5.92 10.39 16.78
N ARG A 92 6.24 11.04 15.66
CA ARG A 92 6.87 10.39 14.50
C ARG A 92 8.27 10.96 14.32
N ALA A 93 9.25 10.06 14.21
CA ALA A 93 10.63 10.40 13.92
C ALA A 93 11.09 9.62 12.67
N SER A 94 11.82 10.29 11.79
CA SER A 94 12.40 9.69 10.59
C SER A 94 13.74 10.35 10.29
N ILE A 95 14.68 9.57 9.77
CA ILE A 95 15.99 10.08 9.33
C ILE A 95 15.87 10.46 7.84
N PRO A 96 16.05 11.74 7.46
CA PRO A 96 16.09 12.14 6.06
C PRO A 96 17.27 11.48 5.32
N PRO A 97 17.13 11.11 4.03
CA PRO A 97 18.20 10.44 3.29
C PRO A 97 19.51 11.22 3.25
N ALA A 98 19.45 12.55 3.13
CA ALA A 98 20.62 13.42 3.05
C ALA A 98 21.44 13.48 4.35
N SER A 99 20.82 13.20 5.49
CA SER A 99 21.45 13.28 6.82
C SER A 99 21.69 11.91 7.43
N LYS A 100 21.56 10.83 6.64
CA LYS A 100 21.58 9.46 7.15
C LYS A 100 22.87 9.13 7.91
N GLU A 101 24.02 9.52 7.35
CA GLU A 101 25.32 9.26 7.96
C GLU A 101 25.49 10.00 9.29
N GLN A 102 25.20 11.31 9.31
CA GLN A 102 25.24 12.13 10.53
C GLN A 102 24.26 11.64 11.60
N ALA A 103 23.06 11.21 11.20
CA ALA A 103 22.07 10.68 12.13
C ALA A 103 22.52 9.34 12.73
N TYR A 104 23.19 8.49 11.95
CA TYR A 104 23.75 7.23 12.46
C TYR A 104 24.88 7.48 13.43
N GLU A 105 25.73 8.48 13.15
CA GLU A 105 26.79 8.88 14.07
C GLU A 105 26.20 9.41 15.39
N TRP A 106 25.23 10.33 15.31
CA TRP A 106 24.53 10.84 16.48
C TRP A 106 23.89 9.71 17.30
N LEU A 107 23.26 8.71 16.66
CA LEU A 107 22.70 7.56 17.35
C LEU A 107 23.76 6.72 18.09
N ARG A 108 24.95 6.56 17.52
CA ARG A 108 26.07 5.84 18.18
C ARG A 108 26.63 6.63 19.36
N GLU A 109 26.86 7.93 19.18
CA GLU A 109 27.35 8.82 20.23
C GLU A 109 26.39 8.90 21.44
N ASN A 110 25.09 8.68 21.21
CA ASN A 110 24.04 8.73 22.25
C ASN A 110 23.62 7.35 22.76
N GLU A 111 24.42 6.29 22.56
CA GLU A 111 24.14 4.93 23.06
C GLU A 111 22.83 4.31 22.51
N LEU A 112 22.38 4.79 21.34
CA LEU A 112 21.18 4.33 20.64
C LEU A 112 21.50 3.50 19.39
N GLU A 113 22.73 3.01 19.27
CA GLU A 113 23.19 2.19 18.13
C GLU A 113 22.31 0.97 17.86
N LYS A 114 21.66 0.42 18.89
CA LYS A 114 20.72 -0.71 18.78
C LYS A 114 19.51 -0.43 17.88
N LEU A 115 19.23 0.85 17.57
CA LEU A 115 18.18 1.26 16.64
C LEU A 115 18.61 1.13 15.17
N ILE A 116 19.92 0.99 14.91
CA ILE A 116 20.47 0.82 13.57
C ILE A 116 20.38 -0.66 13.21
N ILE A 117 19.52 -0.97 12.23
CA ILE A 117 19.33 -2.35 11.75
C ILE A 117 19.97 -2.47 10.36
N GLU A 118 20.93 -3.38 10.24
CA GLU A 118 21.44 -3.80 8.94
C GLU A 118 20.42 -4.70 8.26
N THR A 119 20.07 -4.38 7.02
CA THR A 119 19.07 -5.13 6.25
C THR A 119 19.57 -5.36 4.83
N VAL A 120 19.28 -6.54 4.30
CA VAL A 120 19.49 -6.84 2.89
C VAL A 120 18.31 -6.29 2.11
N ASN A 121 18.56 -5.47 1.09
CA ASN A 121 17.50 -4.98 0.23
C ASN A 121 16.90 -6.13 -0.59
N SER A 122 15.59 -6.34 -0.46
CA SER A 122 14.87 -7.43 -1.12
C SER A 122 14.95 -7.39 -2.64
N SER A 123 14.95 -6.19 -3.24
CA SER A 123 15.09 -6.04 -4.71
C SER A 123 16.48 -6.41 -5.19
N THR A 124 17.53 -6.00 -4.46
CA THR A 124 18.91 -6.39 -4.76
C THR A 124 19.09 -7.90 -4.63
N LEU A 125 18.57 -8.51 -3.57
CA LEU A 125 18.61 -9.96 -3.38
C LEU A 125 17.84 -10.70 -4.49
N ALA A 126 16.67 -10.22 -4.90
CA ALA A 126 15.89 -10.81 -5.98
C ALA A 126 16.60 -10.71 -7.34
N ALA A 127 17.28 -9.59 -7.62
CA ALA A 127 18.08 -9.42 -8.83
C ALA A 127 19.25 -10.41 -8.87
N GLU A 128 19.95 -10.58 -7.75
CA GLU A 128 21.03 -11.55 -7.63
C GLU A 128 20.52 -13.00 -7.75
N ALA A 129 19.39 -13.32 -7.12
CA ALA A 129 18.79 -14.64 -7.21
C ALA A 129 18.45 -15.02 -8.65
N ARG A 130 17.90 -14.09 -9.45
CA ARG A 130 17.64 -14.29 -10.88
C ARG A 130 18.94 -14.59 -11.64
N ARG A 131 19.99 -13.82 -11.41
CA ARG A 131 21.30 -14.00 -12.05
C ARG A 131 21.91 -15.36 -11.72
N MET A 132 21.80 -15.82 -10.48
CA MET A 132 22.28 -17.14 -10.06
C MET A 132 21.56 -18.26 -10.81
N ILE A 133 20.23 -18.18 -10.88
CA ILE A 133 19.40 -19.16 -11.60
C ILE A 133 19.75 -19.22 -13.09
N GLU A 134 19.94 -18.07 -13.74
CA GLU A 134 20.38 -17.99 -15.15
C GLU A 134 21.77 -18.61 -15.36
N ALA A 135 22.65 -18.53 -14.37
CA ALA A 135 23.97 -19.16 -14.36
C ALA A 135 23.93 -20.65 -13.98
N GLY A 136 22.75 -21.25 -13.83
CA GLY A 136 22.57 -22.65 -13.44
C GLY A 136 22.90 -22.95 -11.98
N LYS A 137 22.90 -21.93 -11.11
CA LYS A 137 23.09 -22.07 -9.67
C LYS A 137 21.78 -21.87 -8.94
N GLU A 138 21.54 -22.69 -7.92
CA GLU A 138 20.35 -22.58 -7.08
C GLU A 138 20.71 -21.94 -5.74
N LEU A 139 19.74 -21.24 -5.15
CA LEU A 139 19.85 -20.77 -3.77
C LEU A 139 19.37 -21.88 -2.85
N ASP A 140 19.97 -21.94 -1.65
CA ASP A 140 19.59 -22.91 -0.63
C ASP A 140 18.10 -22.69 -0.23
N PRO A 141 17.22 -23.68 -0.49
CA PRO A 141 15.78 -23.54 -0.23
C PRO A 141 15.44 -23.48 1.26
N ASP A 142 16.34 -23.91 2.16
CA ASP A 142 16.14 -23.80 3.61
C ASP A 142 16.45 -22.38 4.12
N LEU A 143 17.22 -21.60 3.34
CA LEU A 143 17.63 -20.23 3.67
C LEU A 143 16.85 -19.17 2.88
N PHE A 144 16.40 -19.49 1.66
CA PHE A 144 15.81 -18.52 0.74
C PHE A 144 14.49 -19.00 0.13
N ASN A 145 13.45 -18.16 0.24
CA ASN A 145 12.18 -18.36 -0.45
C ASN A 145 12.20 -17.67 -1.82
N VAL A 146 12.32 -18.43 -2.91
CA VAL A 146 12.36 -17.90 -4.28
C VAL A 146 11.14 -18.36 -5.08
N TYR A 147 10.38 -17.40 -5.64
CA TYR A 147 9.21 -17.67 -6.47
C TYR A 147 9.39 -17.06 -7.86
N ILE A 148 9.30 -17.89 -8.91
CA ILE A 148 9.28 -17.43 -10.30
C ILE A 148 7.81 -17.36 -10.74
N LEU A 149 7.32 -16.14 -10.97
CA LEU A 149 5.96 -15.90 -11.45
C LEU A 149 6.01 -15.34 -12.87
N PRO A 150 5.35 -15.98 -13.86
CA PRO A 150 5.18 -15.38 -15.18
C PRO A 150 4.32 -14.13 -15.07
N ASN A 151 4.80 -13.00 -15.61
CA ASN A 151 4.09 -11.72 -15.59
C ASN A 151 3.85 -11.19 -17.00
N THR A 152 2.65 -10.63 -17.23
CA THR A 152 2.31 -9.94 -18.48
C THR A 152 2.52 -8.43 -18.33
N SER A 153 3.34 -7.84 -19.20
CA SER A 153 3.51 -6.39 -19.29
C SER A 153 2.71 -5.82 -20.46
N VAL A 154 2.17 -4.61 -20.31
CA VAL A 154 1.46 -3.88 -21.37
C VAL A 154 2.15 -2.54 -21.62
N THR A 155 2.52 -2.31 -22.87
CA THR A 155 3.13 -1.05 -23.33
C THR A 155 2.32 -0.52 -24.51
N LYS A 156 2.14 0.80 -24.61
CA LYS A 156 1.46 1.42 -25.74
C LYS A 156 2.35 1.29 -27.00
N VAL A 157 1.83 0.64 -28.04
CA VAL A 157 2.45 0.70 -29.37
C VAL A 157 2.10 2.06 -29.97
N SER A 158 3.13 2.82 -30.34
CA SER A 158 3.04 4.16 -30.94
C SER A 158 2.18 4.18 -32.19
#